data_AF-A0A918AJD4-F1
#
_entry.id   AF-A0A918AJD4-F1
#
_cell.length_a   1.000
_cell.length_b   1.000
_cell.length_c   1.000
_cell.angle_alpha   90.00
_cell.angle_beta   90.00
_cell.angle_gamma   90.00
#
_symmetry.space_group_name_H-M   'P 1'
#
loop_
_entity.id
_entity.type
_entity.pdbx_description
1 polymer ?
#
loop_
_entity_poly.entity_id
_entity_poly.type
_entity_poly.pdbx_seq_one_letter_code
_entity_poly.pdbx_strand_id
1 'polypeptide(L)'
;MHHGDGVQAAFYDDPRVLTVSLHQHPLSLWPGTGRPAELGGPGAEGTAVNLALPPGTSDRGWLRAFHAVVPSVLKAFRPQLLVTQCGVDTHREDPLADLSLTVDGHRAIYRALRELAATTAGGRWLALGGGGYELLRVVPRSWTHLLATVLDRDLDPETPLPAGWVARTSALAPHRPLPASMTDGADVAHEPWGGVTSQPVDTAVLETRRALFPLHGLDPEDPRD
;
A
#
# COMPACT_ATOMS: atom_id res chain seq x y z
N MET A 1 -4.67 -3.28 -3.63
CA MET A 1 -5.82 -2.92 -4.49
C MET A 1 -7.10 -3.45 -3.87
N HIS A 2 -7.20 -4.77 -3.67
CA HIS A 2 -8.33 -5.43 -3.02
C HIS A 2 -8.21 -5.39 -1.48
N HIS A 3 -9.33 -5.47 -0.77
CA HIS A 3 -9.33 -5.68 0.67
C HIS A 3 -8.73 -7.06 1.01
N GLY A 4 -7.85 -7.13 2.00
CA GLY A 4 -7.31 -8.37 2.56
C GLY A 4 -8.31 -9.14 3.45
N ASP A 5 -9.51 -9.38 2.95
CA ASP A 5 -10.66 -9.92 3.67
C ASP A 5 -10.39 -11.26 4.37
N GLY A 6 -9.68 -12.18 3.70
CA GLY A 6 -9.32 -13.47 4.29
C GLY A 6 -8.37 -13.33 5.50
N VAL A 7 -7.41 -12.41 5.44
CA VAL A 7 -6.47 -12.16 6.55
C VAL A 7 -7.20 -11.46 7.70
N GLN A 8 -8.04 -10.47 7.39
CA GLN A 8 -8.89 -9.82 8.39
C GLN A 8 -9.78 -10.85 9.09
N ALA A 9 -10.49 -11.71 8.35
CA ALA A 9 -11.38 -12.72 8.93
C ALA A 9 -10.63 -13.72 9.82
N ALA A 10 -9.41 -14.12 9.43
CA ALA A 10 -8.60 -15.06 10.20
C ALA A 10 -8.16 -14.52 11.57
N PHE A 11 -8.01 -13.20 11.70
CA PHE A 11 -7.50 -12.53 12.91
C PHE A 11 -8.48 -11.55 13.55
N TYR A 12 -9.75 -11.56 13.11
CA TYR A 12 -10.73 -10.53 13.49
C TYR A 12 -10.91 -10.42 15.00
N ASP A 13 -10.87 -11.55 15.71
CA ASP A 13 -11.01 -11.63 17.17
C ASP A 13 -9.66 -11.80 17.91
N ASP A 14 -8.51 -11.65 17.23
CA ASP A 14 -7.18 -11.85 17.83
C ASP A 14 -6.47 -10.51 18.12
N PRO A 15 -6.38 -10.06 19.39
CA PRO A 15 -5.76 -8.78 19.73
C PRO A 15 -4.24 -8.77 19.50
N ARG A 16 -3.62 -9.92 19.20
CA ARG A 16 -2.17 -10.03 18.97
C ARG A 16 -1.78 -9.72 17.53
N VAL A 17 -2.74 -9.57 16.62
CA VAL A 17 -2.50 -9.32 15.20
C VAL A 17 -3.26 -8.09 14.74
N LEU A 18 -2.51 -7.05 14.36
CA LEU A 18 -3.05 -5.88 13.68
C LEU A 18 -3.06 -6.12 12.17
N THR A 19 -4.23 -6.12 11.55
CA THR A 19 -4.39 -6.13 10.09
C THR A 19 -4.58 -4.72 9.58
N VAL A 20 -3.81 -4.32 8.57
CA VAL A 20 -3.92 -3.02 7.91
C VAL A 20 -4.09 -3.23 6.41
N SER A 21 -5.19 -2.73 5.84
CA SER A 21 -5.51 -2.87 4.42
C SER A 21 -5.78 -1.51 3.78
N LEU A 22 -4.94 -1.12 2.81
CA LEU A 22 -5.20 -0.02 1.89
C LEU A 22 -5.74 -0.60 0.58
N HIS A 23 -6.94 -0.21 0.20
CA HIS A 23 -7.65 -0.85 -0.91
C HIS A 23 -8.69 0.09 -1.52
N GLN A 24 -9.12 -0.21 -2.74
CA GLN A 24 -10.21 0.54 -3.39
C GLN A 24 -11.52 0.28 -2.65
N HIS A 25 -12.33 1.32 -2.51
CA HIS A 25 -13.52 1.31 -1.68
C HIS A 25 -14.50 0.17 -2.04
N PRO A 26 -15.05 -0.57 -1.05
CA PRO A 26 -15.87 -1.77 -1.27
C PRO A 26 -17.17 -1.53 -2.03
N LEU A 27 -17.64 -0.29 -2.14
CA LEU A 27 -18.79 0.06 -2.99
C LEU A 27 -18.49 -0.07 -4.49
N SER A 28 -17.21 -0.01 -4.87
CA SER A 28 -16.77 0.01 -6.27
C SER A 28 -16.03 -1.25 -6.69
N LEU A 29 -15.71 -2.15 -5.75
CA LEU A 29 -14.84 -3.28 -6.02
C LEU A 29 -15.08 -4.47 -5.08
N TRP A 30 -14.90 -5.67 -5.62
CA TRP A 30 -14.78 -6.91 -4.84
C TRP A 30 -13.67 -6.78 -3.76
N PRO A 31 -13.82 -7.36 -2.56
CA PRO A 31 -14.85 -8.29 -2.09
C PRO A 31 -16.12 -7.66 -1.50
N GLY A 32 -16.25 -6.33 -1.51
CA GLY A 32 -17.39 -5.65 -0.87
C GLY A 32 -17.30 -5.53 0.66
N THR A 33 -16.16 -5.91 1.25
CA THR A 33 -15.79 -5.74 2.66
C THR A 33 -14.58 -4.80 2.80
N GLY A 34 -14.18 -4.45 4.02
CA GLY A 34 -13.08 -3.52 4.26
C GLY A 34 -13.56 -2.09 4.48
N ARG A 35 -14.74 -1.91 5.10
CA ARG A 35 -15.21 -0.59 5.49
C ARG A 35 -14.40 -0.06 6.69
N PRO A 36 -14.21 1.26 6.84
CA PRO A 36 -13.55 1.84 8.00
C PRO A 36 -14.15 1.45 9.36
N ALA A 37 -15.44 1.09 9.39
CA ALA A 37 -16.15 0.66 10.60
C ALA A 37 -15.96 -0.83 10.96
N GLU A 38 -15.28 -1.63 10.12
CA GLU A 38 -14.88 -3.00 10.44
C GLU A 38 -13.57 -2.95 11.25
N LEU A 39 -13.69 -2.96 12.58
CA LEU A 39 -12.61 -2.58 13.52
C LEU A 39 -12.01 -3.75 14.31
N GLY A 40 -12.39 -4.99 14.02
CA GLY A 40 -12.08 -6.15 14.85
C GLY A 40 -13.28 -6.55 15.71
N GLY A 41 -13.20 -7.73 16.30
CA GLY A 41 -14.26 -8.32 17.11
C GLY A 41 -14.05 -8.15 18.60
N PRO A 42 -14.87 -8.83 19.42
CA PRO A 42 -14.87 -8.63 20.88
C PRO A 42 -13.51 -8.89 21.50
N GLY A 43 -12.93 -7.89 22.16
CA GLY A 43 -11.61 -7.98 22.81
C GLY A 43 -10.43 -7.78 21.86
N ALA A 44 -10.67 -7.46 20.60
CA ALA A 44 -9.69 -7.12 19.58
C ALA A 44 -10.07 -5.81 18.84
N GLU A 45 -10.90 -4.97 19.45
CA GLU A 45 -11.30 -3.70 18.85
C GLU A 45 -10.07 -2.82 18.56
N GLY A 46 -10.01 -2.30 17.34
CA GLY A 46 -8.91 -1.51 16.81
C GLY A 46 -7.82 -2.32 16.13
N THR A 47 -7.89 -3.66 16.07
CA THR A 47 -6.88 -4.48 15.36
C THR A 47 -7.19 -4.72 13.89
N ALA A 48 -8.36 -4.31 13.38
CA ALA A 48 -8.62 -4.23 11.94
C ALA A 48 -8.65 -2.77 11.46
N VAL A 49 -7.74 -2.44 10.53
CA VAL A 49 -7.58 -1.09 9.97
C VAL A 49 -7.84 -1.12 8.49
N ASN A 50 -8.92 -0.46 8.09
CA ASN A 50 -9.40 -0.44 6.72
C ASN A 50 -9.40 0.97 6.16
N LEU A 51 -8.43 1.26 5.29
CA LEU A 51 -8.33 2.53 4.58
C LEU A 51 -8.87 2.35 3.17
N ALA A 52 -10.18 2.60 3.02
CA ALA A 52 -10.95 2.41 1.81
C ALA A 52 -10.86 3.63 0.88
N LEU A 53 -9.98 3.56 -0.11
CA LEU A 53 -9.63 4.67 -1.00
C LEU A 53 -10.58 4.80 -2.19
N PRO A 54 -10.86 6.03 -2.65
CA PRO A 54 -11.66 6.23 -3.85
C PRO A 54 -10.95 5.71 -5.11
N PRO A 55 -11.71 5.26 -6.12
CA PRO A 55 -11.20 5.04 -7.47
C PRO A 55 -10.39 6.24 -7.99
N GLY A 56 -9.39 5.98 -8.82
CA GLY A 56 -8.50 6.99 -9.39
C GLY A 56 -7.41 7.50 -8.45
N THR A 57 -7.33 7.00 -7.22
CA THR A 57 -6.25 7.39 -6.28
C THR A 57 -4.88 7.11 -6.90
N SER A 58 -4.07 8.16 -7.06
CA SER A 58 -2.70 8.11 -7.59
C SER A 58 -1.66 8.08 -6.46
N ASP A 59 -0.37 8.03 -6.82
CA ASP A 59 0.75 7.94 -5.87
C ASP A 59 0.67 8.96 -4.72
N ARG A 60 0.39 10.23 -5.05
CA ARG A 60 0.33 11.33 -4.08
C ARG A 60 -0.80 11.12 -3.06
N GLY A 61 -1.97 10.72 -3.54
CA GLY A 61 -3.13 10.45 -2.69
C GLY A 61 -2.93 9.20 -1.83
N TRP A 62 -2.35 8.14 -2.42
CA TRP A 62 -2.03 6.92 -1.69
C TRP A 62 -1.03 7.18 -0.57
N LEU A 63 0.10 7.83 -0.86
CA LEU A 63 1.14 8.12 0.12
C LEU A 63 0.62 9.05 1.22
N ARG A 64 -0.15 10.08 0.86
CA ARG A 64 -0.83 10.95 1.83
C ARG A 64 -1.72 10.15 2.78
N ALA A 65 -2.57 9.27 2.25
CA ALA A 65 -3.47 8.47 3.06
C ALA A 65 -2.73 7.45 3.92
N PHE A 66 -1.72 6.78 3.36
CA PHE A 66 -0.83 5.87 4.06
C PHE A 66 -0.16 6.54 5.26
N HIS A 67 0.51 7.68 5.04
CA HIS A 67 1.24 8.40 6.08
C HIS A 67 0.34 9.04 7.13
N ALA A 68 -0.93 9.31 6.81
CA ALA A 68 -1.90 9.86 7.75
C ALA A 68 -2.53 8.83 8.70
N VAL A 69 -2.28 7.53 8.51
CA VAL A 69 -2.93 6.47 9.31
C VAL A 69 -1.93 5.42 9.77
N VAL A 70 -1.17 4.83 8.85
CA VAL A 70 -0.41 3.60 9.11
C VAL A 70 0.71 3.81 10.14
N PRO A 71 1.57 4.84 10.06
CA PRO A 71 2.65 5.03 11.03
C PRO A 71 2.16 5.14 12.48
N SER A 72 1.08 5.88 12.72
CA SER A 72 0.51 6.17 14.04
C SER A 72 0.00 4.90 14.69
N VAL A 73 -0.76 4.10 13.94
CA VAL A 73 -1.33 2.85 14.44
C VAL A 73 -0.25 1.80 14.68
N LEU A 74 0.77 1.71 13.81
CA LEU A 74 1.91 0.81 14.05
C LEU A 74 2.70 1.22 15.31
N LYS A 75 2.91 2.52 15.56
CA LYS A 75 3.57 3.00 16.77
C LYS A 75 2.75 2.67 18.03
N ALA A 76 1.43 2.83 17.99
CA ALA A 76 0.55 2.49 19.10
C ALA A 76 0.55 0.97 19.38
N PHE A 77 0.45 0.15 18.32
CA PHE A 77 0.42 -1.30 18.42
C PHE A 77 1.75 -1.93 18.84
N ARG A 78 2.89 -1.32 18.45
CA ARG A 78 4.26 -1.80 18.74
C ARG A 78 4.50 -3.25 18.25
N PRO A 79 4.38 -3.51 16.93
CA PRO A 79 4.51 -4.85 16.38
C PRO A 79 5.89 -5.44 16.65
N GLN A 80 5.95 -6.76 16.86
CA GLN A 80 7.24 -7.47 16.94
C GLN A 80 7.75 -7.90 15.57
N LEU A 81 6.89 -7.95 14.55
CA LEU A 81 7.23 -8.32 13.18
C LEU A 81 6.26 -7.59 12.25
N LEU A 82 6.76 -7.02 11.16
CA LEU A 82 5.92 -6.52 10.09
C LEU A 82 5.81 -7.58 8.98
N VAL A 83 4.59 -7.96 8.60
CA VAL A 83 4.32 -8.84 7.46
C VAL A 83 3.53 -8.06 6.42
N THR A 84 4.04 -7.95 5.19
CA THR A 84 3.41 -7.12 4.14
C THR A 84 3.13 -7.93 2.89
N GLN A 85 1.88 -7.91 2.42
CA GLN A 85 1.52 -8.36 1.09
C GLN A 85 1.71 -7.23 0.09
N CYS A 86 2.79 -7.28 -0.69
CA CYS A 86 3.16 -6.23 -1.64
C CYS A 86 2.59 -6.52 -3.04
N GLY A 87 1.25 -6.51 -3.13
CA GLY A 87 0.55 -6.55 -4.41
C GLY A 87 0.89 -5.31 -5.25
N VAL A 88 0.86 -5.47 -6.57
CA VAL A 88 1.15 -4.43 -7.57
C VAL A 88 -0.02 -4.21 -8.53
N ASP A 89 -1.17 -4.81 -8.20
CA ASP A 89 -2.46 -4.62 -8.87
C ASP A 89 -3.09 -3.24 -8.64
N THR A 90 -2.42 -2.38 -7.86
CA THR A 90 -2.74 -0.96 -7.70
C THR A 90 -2.25 -0.08 -8.85
N HIS A 91 -1.43 -0.63 -9.76
CA HIS A 91 -0.87 0.11 -10.88
C HIS A 91 -1.93 0.50 -11.91
N ARG A 92 -1.81 1.68 -12.51
CA ARG A 92 -2.71 2.20 -13.57
C ARG A 92 -2.84 1.35 -14.85
N GLU A 93 -1.93 0.39 -15.04
CA GLU A 93 -1.94 -0.53 -16.19
C GLU A 93 -2.49 -1.91 -15.82
N ASP A 94 -2.82 -2.13 -14.55
CA ASP A 94 -3.44 -3.37 -14.10
C ASP A 94 -4.92 -3.41 -14.53
N PRO A 95 -5.40 -4.51 -15.14
CA PRO A 95 -6.74 -4.57 -15.72
C PRO A 95 -7.88 -4.74 -14.71
N LEU A 96 -7.59 -5.02 -13.43
CA LEU A 96 -8.64 -5.43 -12.48
C LEU A 96 -9.22 -4.28 -11.64
N ALA A 97 -8.65 -3.09 -11.70
CA ALA A 97 -8.89 -1.99 -10.74
C ALA A 97 -8.91 -0.61 -11.35
N ASP A 98 -9.34 0.37 -10.54
CA ASP A 98 -9.34 1.79 -10.91
C ASP A 98 -8.33 2.62 -10.10
N LEU A 99 -7.45 2.00 -9.31
CA LEU A 99 -6.34 2.72 -8.68
C LEU A 99 -5.27 3.07 -9.73
N SER A 100 -4.59 4.20 -9.53
CA SER A 100 -3.73 4.82 -10.57
C SER A 100 -2.27 4.97 -10.16
N LEU A 101 -1.75 4.04 -9.34
CA LEU A 101 -0.36 4.09 -8.90
C LEU A 101 0.62 3.84 -10.05
N THR A 102 1.87 4.21 -9.81
CA THR A 102 3.04 3.90 -10.66
C THR A 102 4.00 2.95 -9.97
N VAL A 103 4.99 2.46 -10.73
CA VAL A 103 6.17 1.78 -10.19
C VAL A 103 6.90 2.67 -9.17
N ASP A 104 6.95 3.98 -9.37
CA ASP A 104 7.58 4.93 -8.45
C ASP A 104 6.81 5.04 -7.12
N GLY A 105 5.48 5.08 -7.19
CA GLY A 105 4.62 5.00 -6.02
C GLY A 105 4.82 3.71 -5.22
N HIS A 106 4.85 2.56 -5.90
CA HIS A 106 5.18 1.27 -5.27
C HIS A 106 6.53 1.30 -4.56
N ARG A 107 7.57 1.83 -5.23
CA ARG A 107 8.91 1.98 -4.66
C ARG A 107 8.91 2.88 -3.41
N ALA A 108 8.19 4.00 -3.43
CA ALA A 108 8.07 4.87 -2.27
C ALA A 108 7.41 4.14 -1.08
N ILE A 109 6.35 3.37 -1.34
CA ILE A 109 5.67 2.55 -0.33
C ILE A 109 6.61 1.50 0.26
N TYR A 110 7.38 0.78 -0.57
CA TYR A 110 8.32 -0.24 -0.07
C TYR A 110 9.37 0.36 0.87
N ARG A 111 9.88 1.55 0.54
CA ARG A 111 10.83 2.28 1.41
C ARG A 111 10.20 2.70 2.73
N ALA A 112 8.97 3.22 2.68
CA ALA A 112 8.23 3.56 3.88
C ALA A 112 7.98 2.32 4.76
N LEU A 113 7.64 1.17 4.17
CA LEU A 113 7.47 -0.10 4.90
C LEU A 113 8.78 -0.57 5.54
N ARG A 114 9.91 -0.45 4.83
CA ARG A 114 11.24 -0.76 5.40
C ARG A 114 11.56 0.13 6.60
N GLU A 115 11.31 1.43 6.50
CA GLU A 115 11.51 2.39 7.59
C GLU A 115 10.61 2.09 8.78
N LEU A 116 9.33 1.78 8.53
CA LEU A 116 8.39 1.40 9.58
C LEU A 116 8.81 0.09 10.25
N ALA A 117 9.29 -0.91 9.52
CA ALA A 117 9.83 -2.12 10.12
C ALA A 117 11.05 -1.82 11.01
N ALA A 118 11.96 -0.95 10.57
CA ALA A 118 13.13 -0.55 11.35
C ALA A 118 12.73 0.16 12.65
N THR A 119 11.77 1.09 12.58
CA THR A 119 11.40 1.98 13.69
C THR A 119 10.35 1.38 14.64
N THR A 120 9.49 0.47 14.17
CA THR A 120 8.37 -0.09 14.96
C THR A 120 8.54 -1.57 15.30
N ALA A 121 9.28 -2.33 14.47
CA ALA A 121 9.45 -3.78 14.60
C ALA A 121 10.91 -4.22 14.77
N GLY A 122 11.82 -3.31 15.11
CA GLY A 122 13.25 -3.61 15.32
C GLY A 122 13.93 -4.20 14.08
N GLY A 123 13.51 -3.78 12.89
CA GLY A 123 14.04 -4.22 11.60
C GLY A 123 13.50 -5.56 11.09
N ARG A 124 12.56 -6.19 11.80
CA ARG A 124 11.99 -7.49 11.39
C ARG A 124 10.86 -7.27 10.40
N TRP A 125 11.11 -7.65 9.14
CA TRP A 125 10.17 -7.50 8.03
C TRP A 125 10.11 -8.76 7.18
N LEU A 126 8.91 -9.29 6.97
CA LEU A 126 8.61 -10.33 6.00
C LEU A 126 7.76 -9.73 4.87
N ALA A 127 8.35 -9.57 3.69
CA ALA A 127 7.63 -9.12 2.50
C ALA A 127 7.20 -10.31 1.64
N LEU A 128 5.92 -10.32 1.26
CA LEU A 128 5.32 -11.28 0.35
C LEU A 128 4.93 -10.58 -0.95
N GLY A 129 4.78 -11.34 -2.04
CA GLY A 129 4.10 -10.86 -3.24
C GLY A 129 2.60 -10.64 -2.99
N GLY A 130 1.81 -10.58 -4.06
CA GLY A 130 0.37 -10.41 -3.99
C GLY A 130 -0.25 -10.42 -5.39
N GLY A 131 -1.41 -9.77 -5.54
CA GLY A 131 -2.00 -9.52 -6.86
C GLY A 131 -1.09 -8.67 -7.75
N GLY A 132 -1.27 -8.78 -9.07
CA GLY A 132 -0.48 -8.10 -10.08
C GLY A 132 -0.59 -8.82 -11.41
N TYR A 133 -1.29 -8.20 -12.36
CA TYR A 133 -1.81 -8.87 -13.54
C TYR A 133 -1.33 -8.22 -14.85
N GLU A 134 -0.66 -7.06 -14.78
CA GLU A 134 0.24 -6.62 -15.85
C GLU A 134 1.62 -7.28 -15.70
N LEU A 135 1.75 -8.43 -16.36
CA LEU A 135 2.87 -9.36 -16.24
C LEU A 135 4.18 -8.89 -16.89
N LEU A 136 4.15 -7.93 -17.81
CA LEU A 136 5.31 -7.54 -18.61
C LEU A 136 5.83 -6.18 -18.17
N ARG A 137 4.94 -5.21 -18.05
CA ARG A 137 5.28 -3.80 -17.85
C ARG A 137 5.29 -3.40 -16.38
N VAL A 138 4.58 -4.10 -15.50
CA VAL A 138 4.45 -3.68 -14.09
C VAL A 138 5.13 -4.67 -13.15
N VAL A 139 4.62 -5.90 -13.09
CA VAL A 139 5.03 -6.90 -12.09
C VAL A 139 6.55 -7.07 -12.02
N PRO A 140 7.28 -7.24 -13.15
CA PRO A 140 8.72 -7.44 -13.09
C PRO A 140 9.46 -6.22 -12.53
N ARG A 141 9.05 -5.00 -12.89
CA ARG A 141 9.71 -3.76 -12.44
C ARG A 141 9.43 -3.47 -10.97
N SER A 142 8.17 -3.53 -10.55
CA SER A 142 7.81 -3.26 -9.14
C SER A 142 8.38 -4.31 -8.19
N TRP A 143 8.29 -5.60 -8.47
CA TRP A 143 8.86 -6.60 -7.57
C TRP A 143 10.39 -6.62 -7.59
N THR A 144 11.04 -6.17 -8.66
CA THR A 144 12.48 -5.92 -8.64
C THR A 144 12.84 -4.78 -7.67
N HIS A 145 12.06 -3.69 -7.64
CA HIS A 145 12.22 -2.63 -6.63
C HIS A 145 11.92 -3.11 -5.21
N LEU A 146 10.92 -3.96 -5.02
CA LEU A 146 10.63 -4.58 -3.71
C LEU A 146 11.82 -5.38 -3.21
N LEU A 147 12.35 -6.29 -4.03
CA LEU A 147 13.53 -7.09 -3.70
C LEU A 147 14.75 -6.21 -3.43
N ALA A 148 15.00 -5.20 -4.26
CA ALA A 148 16.07 -4.22 -4.05
C ALA A 148 15.94 -3.51 -2.70
N THR A 149 14.73 -3.09 -2.31
CA THR A 149 14.46 -2.43 -1.03
C THR A 149 14.69 -3.37 0.14
N VAL A 150 14.18 -4.61 0.06
CA VAL A 150 14.35 -5.64 1.10
C VAL A 150 15.83 -5.99 1.29
N LEU A 151 16.61 -5.99 0.21
CA LEU A 151 18.05 -6.27 0.24
C LEU A 151 18.92 -5.06 0.64
N ASP A 152 18.32 -3.89 0.93
CA ASP A 152 19.04 -2.63 1.15
C ASP A 152 19.97 -2.24 -0.02
N ARG A 153 19.49 -2.48 -1.24
CA ARG A 153 20.20 -2.24 -2.50
C ARG A 153 19.28 -1.55 -3.49
N ASP A 154 18.70 -0.44 -3.02
CA ASP A 154 17.80 0.42 -3.80
C ASP A 154 18.33 0.65 -5.22
N LEU A 155 17.45 0.45 -6.21
CA LEU A 155 17.78 0.67 -7.61
C LEU A 155 17.55 2.13 -7.99
N ASP A 156 18.44 2.63 -8.85
CA ASP A 156 18.22 3.88 -9.58
C ASP A 156 17.01 3.70 -10.51
N PRO A 157 15.94 4.52 -10.39
CA PRO A 157 14.76 4.43 -11.25
C PRO A 157 15.11 4.56 -12.75
N GLU A 158 16.17 5.29 -13.09
CA GLU A 158 16.63 5.48 -14.47
C GLU A 158 17.43 4.28 -15.01
N THR A 159 17.66 3.25 -14.20
CA THR A 159 18.33 2.02 -14.66
C THR A 159 17.60 1.45 -15.87
N PRO A 160 18.28 1.22 -17.01
CA PRO A 160 17.65 0.65 -18.18
C PRO A 160 17.24 -0.80 -17.94
N LEU A 161 16.18 -1.24 -18.61
CA LEU A 161 15.78 -2.65 -18.53
C LEU A 161 16.89 -3.56 -19.11
N PRO A 162 17.15 -4.74 -18.52
CA PRO A 162 18.19 -5.63 -19.01
C PRO A 162 17.95 -6.02 -20.47
N ALA A 163 18.91 -5.74 -21.36
CA ALA A 163 18.76 -5.95 -22.80
C ALA A 163 18.32 -7.39 -23.16
N GLY A 164 18.84 -8.39 -22.45
CA GLY A 164 18.44 -9.79 -22.64
C GLY A 164 16.99 -10.07 -22.22
N TRP A 165 16.46 -9.39 -21.20
CA TRP A 165 15.06 -9.48 -20.83
C TRP A 165 14.18 -8.80 -21.88
N VAL A 166 14.54 -7.59 -22.30
CA VAL A 166 13.82 -6.85 -23.37
C VAL A 166 13.72 -7.69 -24.63
N ALA A 167 14.84 -8.23 -25.12
CA ALA A 167 14.87 -9.05 -26.33
C ALA A 167 13.95 -10.28 -26.24
N ARG A 168 13.97 -11.00 -25.10
CA ARG A 168 13.11 -12.17 -24.89
C ARG A 168 11.63 -11.79 -24.80
N THR A 169 11.30 -10.78 -24.02
CA THR A 169 9.91 -10.35 -23.80
C THR A 169 9.30 -9.77 -25.07
N SER A 170 10.06 -8.98 -25.84
CA SER A 170 9.60 -8.45 -27.14
C SER A 170 9.38 -9.56 -28.17
N ALA A 171 10.14 -10.66 -28.13
CA ALA A 171 9.89 -11.81 -28.99
C ALA A 171 8.60 -12.56 -28.61
N LEU A 172 8.27 -12.65 -27.31
CA LEU A 172 7.06 -13.29 -26.81
C LEU A 172 5.80 -12.44 -26.98
N ALA A 173 5.92 -11.12 -26.87
CA ALA A 173 4.81 -10.17 -26.93
C ALA A 173 5.14 -8.96 -27.83
N PRO A 174 5.27 -9.15 -29.16
CA PRO A 174 5.75 -8.12 -30.08
C PRO A 174 4.84 -6.89 -30.16
N HIS A 175 3.56 -7.03 -29.82
CA HIS A 175 2.58 -5.93 -29.84
C HIS A 175 2.48 -5.17 -28.52
N ARG A 176 3.29 -5.52 -27.51
CA ARG A 176 3.35 -4.84 -26.22
C ARG A 176 4.69 -4.12 -26.09
N PRO A 177 4.76 -2.82 -26.39
CA PRO A 177 6.01 -2.08 -26.19
C PRO A 177 6.40 -2.16 -24.72
N LEU A 178 7.70 -2.21 -24.44
CA LEU A 178 8.23 -2.27 -23.08
C LEU A 178 8.73 -0.88 -22.66
N PRO A 179 8.65 -0.55 -21.37
CA PRO A 179 9.31 0.63 -20.81
C PRO A 179 10.82 0.60 -21.05
N ALA A 180 11.46 1.76 -21.07
CA ALA A 180 12.92 1.85 -21.27
C ALA A 180 13.70 1.57 -19.98
N SER A 181 13.12 1.92 -18.83
CA SER A 181 13.79 1.93 -17.52
C SER A 181 12.89 1.39 -16.41
N MET A 182 13.46 1.35 -15.20
CA MET A 182 12.82 0.84 -13.99
C MET A 182 11.80 1.82 -13.36
N THR A 183 11.37 2.86 -14.07
CA THR A 183 10.46 3.92 -13.58
C THR A 183 9.33 4.21 -14.56
N ASP A 184 8.26 4.85 -14.08
CA ASP A 184 7.25 5.48 -14.95
C ASP A 184 7.45 7.00 -15.04
N GLY A 185 8.49 7.53 -14.42
CA GLY A 185 8.84 8.96 -14.41
C GLY A 185 7.91 9.80 -13.55
N ALA A 186 7.26 9.21 -12.52
CA ALA A 186 6.28 9.91 -11.70
C ALA A 186 6.89 10.59 -10.48
N ASP A 187 6.39 11.79 -10.17
CA ASP A 187 6.69 12.48 -8.91
C ASP A 187 5.78 11.96 -7.79
N VAL A 188 6.41 11.41 -6.77
CA VAL A 188 5.76 10.82 -5.58
C VAL A 188 5.66 11.80 -4.41
N ALA A 189 6.13 13.05 -4.59
CA ALA A 189 6.02 14.08 -3.57
C ALA A 189 4.55 14.35 -3.22
N HIS A 190 4.22 14.27 -1.94
CA HIS A 190 2.87 14.47 -1.44
C HIS A 190 2.88 15.43 -0.25
N GLU A 191 1.77 16.12 -0.06
CA GLU A 191 1.57 16.94 1.13
C GLU A 191 1.03 16.05 2.27
N PRO A 192 1.59 16.12 3.48
CA PRO A 192 1.02 15.46 4.66
C PRO A 192 -0.44 15.89 4.90
N TRP A 193 -1.25 14.97 5.41
CA TRP A 193 -2.64 15.30 5.77
C TRP A 193 -2.69 16.37 6.86
N GLY A 194 -3.52 17.39 6.66
CA GLY A 194 -3.49 18.62 7.44
C GLY A 194 -4.74 18.86 8.29
N GLY A 195 -5.54 17.84 8.58
CA GLY A 195 -6.77 17.99 9.38
C GLY A 195 -7.99 18.50 8.61
N VAL A 196 -7.88 18.72 7.29
CA VAL A 196 -8.97 19.23 6.43
C VAL A 196 -9.20 18.30 5.25
N THR A 197 -10.44 18.29 4.74
CA THR A 197 -10.85 17.52 3.56
C THR A 197 -10.67 18.35 2.28
N SER A 198 -9.46 18.37 1.73
CA SER A 198 -9.14 19.10 0.49
C SER A 198 -8.90 18.19 -0.72
N GLN A 199 -8.59 16.92 -0.48
CA GLN A 199 -8.39 15.91 -1.52
C GLN A 199 -9.41 14.77 -1.39
N PRO A 200 -9.76 14.06 -2.48
CA PRO A 200 -10.70 12.93 -2.42
C PRO A 200 -10.33 11.85 -1.39
N VAL A 201 -9.03 11.63 -1.18
CA VAL A 201 -8.53 10.66 -0.18
C VAL A 201 -8.72 11.11 1.26
N ASP A 202 -8.90 12.40 1.52
CA ASP A 202 -8.96 12.94 2.89
C ASP A 202 -10.24 12.51 3.62
N THR A 203 -11.33 12.29 2.89
CA THR A 203 -12.55 11.69 3.47
C THR A 203 -12.27 10.27 3.97
N ALA A 204 -11.59 9.44 3.17
CA ALA A 204 -11.23 8.09 3.57
C ALA A 204 -10.29 8.08 4.79
N VAL A 205 -9.32 9.01 4.82
CA VAL A 205 -8.44 9.22 5.98
C VAL A 205 -9.26 9.57 7.22
N LEU A 206 -10.13 10.57 7.12
CA LEU A 206 -10.90 11.05 8.27
C LEU A 206 -11.90 10.01 8.79
N GLU A 207 -12.58 9.28 7.91
CA GLU A 207 -13.48 8.18 8.29
C GLU A 207 -12.73 7.07 9.02
N THR A 208 -11.55 6.69 8.49
CA THR A 208 -10.70 5.68 9.12
C THR A 208 -10.20 6.15 10.48
N ARG A 209 -9.68 7.38 10.57
CA ARG A 209 -9.18 7.95 11.81
C ARG A 209 -10.29 8.03 12.86
N ARG A 210 -11.45 8.58 12.53
CA ARG A 210 -12.59 8.70 13.47
C ARG A 210 -13.07 7.36 14.01
N ALA A 211 -13.06 6.32 13.17
CA ALA A 211 -13.45 4.98 13.59
C ALA A 211 -12.37 4.32 14.48
N LEU A 212 -11.10 4.50 14.14
CA LEU A 212 -9.99 3.72 14.68
C LEU A 212 -9.19 4.41 15.80
N PHE A 213 -8.82 5.68 15.61
CA PHE A 213 -7.84 6.38 16.45
C PHE A 213 -8.23 6.42 17.93
N PRO A 214 -9.51 6.65 18.30
CA PRO A 214 -9.92 6.59 19.70
C PRO A 214 -9.62 5.25 20.39
N LEU A 215 -9.62 4.14 19.65
CA LEU A 215 -9.30 2.79 20.17
C LEU A 215 -7.81 2.60 20.47
N HIS A 216 -6.95 3.46 19.88
CA HIS A 216 -5.51 3.48 20.10
C HIS A 216 -5.05 4.65 20.99
N GLY A 217 -5.98 5.44 21.53
CA GLY A 217 -5.67 6.63 22.32
C GLY A 217 -5.09 7.79 21.50
N LEU A 218 -5.40 7.85 20.20
CA LEU A 218 -4.98 8.89 19.26
C LEU A 218 -6.14 9.85 18.97
N ASP A 219 -5.84 11.10 18.59
CA ASP A 219 -6.85 12.09 18.19
C ASP A 219 -7.12 11.99 16.67
N PRO A 220 -8.36 11.65 16.25
CA PRO A 220 -8.68 11.54 14.84
C PRO A 220 -8.52 12.85 14.05
N GLU A 221 -8.56 14.01 14.70
CA GLU A 221 -8.47 15.33 14.06
C GLU A 221 -7.05 15.94 14.15
N ASP A 222 -6.13 15.38 14.97
CA ASP A 222 -4.77 15.92 15.11
C ASP A 222 -3.86 15.48 13.95
N PRO A 223 -3.46 16.38 13.03
CA PRO A 223 -2.62 16.00 11.89
C PRO A 223 -1.19 15.58 12.26
N ARG A 224 -0.79 15.72 13.53
CA ARG A 224 0.53 15.29 14.03
C ARG A 224 0.56 13.83 14.47
N ASP A 225 -0.60 13.27 14.79
CA ASP A 225 -0.78 11.85 15.11
C ASP A 225 -0.69 11.03 13.82
#